data_AF-A0A413V388-F1
#
_entry.id   AF-A0A413V388-F1
#
_cell.length_a   1.000
_cell.length_b   1.000
_cell.length_c   1.000
_cell.angle_alpha   90.00
_cell.angle_beta   90.00
_cell.angle_gamma   90.00
#
_symmetry.space_group_name_H-M   'P 1'
#
loop_
_entity.id
_entity.type
_entity.pdbx_description
1 polymer ?
#
loop_
_entity_poly.entity_id
_entity_poly.type
_entity_poly.pdbx_seq_one_letter_code
_entity_poly.pdbx_strand_id
1 'polypeptide(L)'
;TFTHSGMTGLLDCVNENADVTIVISDNETTAMTGGQDSAGTGRIEAICTGLGVDPAHIRVMTPLKKNYEEMKQTLREELNYHGVSVIIPRRECIQTLARKKRNK
;
A
#
# COMPACT_ATOMS: atom_id res chain seq x y z
N THR A 1 -5.97 -1.19 -10.17
CA THR A 1 -5.36 -1.52 -8.86
C THR A 1 -3.85 -1.44 -8.99
N PHE A 2 -3.10 -1.43 -7.89
CA PHE A 2 -1.63 -1.41 -7.93
C PHE A 2 -1.05 -2.50 -8.85
N THR A 3 -1.52 -3.74 -8.71
CA THR A 3 -1.05 -4.87 -9.53
C THR A 3 -1.58 -4.90 -10.96
N HIS A 4 -2.55 -4.06 -11.33
CA HIS A 4 -3.07 -3.99 -12.70
C HIS A 4 -2.30 -3.00 -13.56
N SER A 5 -1.94 -1.84 -12.99
CA SER A 5 -1.30 -0.75 -13.76
C SER A 5 -0.34 0.10 -12.95
N GLY A 6 -0.19 -0.13 -11.65
CA GLY A 6 0.68 0.65 -10.78
C GLY A 6 2.13 0.13 -10.70
N MET A 7 2.35 -1.16 -10.96
CA MET A 7 3.69 -1.77 -10.86
C MET A 7 4.69 -1.20 -11.87
N THR A 8 4.25 -0.95 -13.11
CA THR A 8 5.12 -0.37 -14.15
C THR A 8 5.58 1.03 -13.77
N GLY A 9 4.66 1.87 -13.26
CA GLY A 9 5.02 3.21 -12.80
C GLY A 9 5.96 3.21 -11.59
N LEU A 10 5.79 2.26 -10.66
CA LEU A 10 6.73 2.10 -9.55
C LEU A 10 8.14 1.70 -10.04
N LEU A 11 8.22 0.78 -11.01
CA LEU A 11 9.49 0.38 -11.60
C LEU A 11 10.19 1.55 -12.28
N ASP A 12 9.46 2.40 -13.01
CA ASP A 12 10.01 3.60 -13.64
C ASP A 12 10.59 4.55 -12.58
N CYS A 13 9.87 4.79 -11.47
CA CYS A 13 10.38 5.61 -10.36
C CYS A 13 11.66 5.04 -9.75
N VAL A 14 11.75 3.71 -9.59
CA VAL A 14 12.95 3.04 -9.06
C VAL A 14 14.12 3.21 -10.01
N ASN A 15 13.92 3.00 -11.32
CA ASN A 15 14.97 3.12 -12.33
C ASN A 15 15.52 4.55 -12.43
N GLU A 16 14.65 5.55 -12.29
CA GLU A 16 15.02 6.97 -12.34
C GLU A 16 15.51 7.51 -10.98
N ASN A 17 15.52 6.68 -9.94
CA ASN A 17 15.79 7.08 -8.55
C ASN A 17 15.03 8.35 -8.15
N ALA A 18 13.72 8.37 -8.46
CA ALA A 18 12.88 9.54 -8.26
C ALA A 18 12.61 9.80 -6.78
N ASP A 19 12.69 11.06 -6.35
CA ASP A 19 12.31 11.51 -5.01
C ASP A 19 10.77 11.52 -4.86
N VAL A 20 10.17 10.34 -4.68
CA VAL A 20 8.72 10.17 -4.61
C VAL A 20 8.30 9.26 -3.46
N THR A 21 7.24 9.67 -2.77
CA THR A 21 6.54 8.83 -1.78
C THR A 21 5.24 8.33 -2.40
N ILE A 22 5.13 7.01 -2.60
CA ILE A 22 3.97 6.36 -3.19
C ILE A 22 3.11 5.72 -2.10
N VAL A 23 1.82 6.07 -2.05
CA VAL A 23 0.88 5.50 -1.07
C VAL A 23 -0.01 4.45 -1.74
N ILE A 24 0.15 3.18 -1.34
CA ILE A 24 -0.66 2.05 -1.85
C ILE A 24 -1.70 1.68 -0.80
N SER A 25 -2.94 2.15 -0.98
CA SER A 25 -4.03 1.78 -0.09
C SER A 25 -4.44 0.32 -0.28
N ASP A 26 -4.12 -0.52 0.71
CA ASP A 26 -4.44 -1.95 0.72
C ASP A 26 -5.67 -2.21 1.59
N ASN A 27 -6.79 -2.46 0.93
CA ASN A 27 -8.05 -2.78 1.58
C ASN A 27 -8.36 -4.29 1.62
N GLU A 28 -7.34 -5.14 1.37
CA GLU A 28 -7.40 -6.61 1.37
C GLU A 28 -8.39 -7.23 0.37
N THR A 29 -8.92 -6.43 -0.56
CA THR A 29 -9.94 -6.85 -1.54
C THR A 29 -10.05 -5.83 -2.67
N THR A 30 -10.56 -6.16 -3.86
CA THR A 30 -10.90 -5.13 -4.85
C THR A 30 -12.25 -4.48 -4.51
N ALA A 31 -12.28 -3.68 -3.44
CA ALA A 31 -13.52 -3.17 -2.87
C ALA A 31 -14.38 -2.36 -3.87
N MET A 32 -13.74 -1.59 -4.75
CA MET A 32 -14.45 -0.74 -5.71
C MET A 32 -15.20 -1.51 -6.79
N THR A 33 -14.78 -2.74 -7.12
CA THR A 33 -15.41 -3.59 -8.15
C THR A 33 -16.21 -4.75 -7.55
N GLY A 34 -16.56 -4.67 -6.26
CA GLY A 34 -17.41 -5.65 -5.60
C GLY A 34 -16.68 -6.82 -4.94
N GLY A 35 -15.36 -6.72 -4.75
CA GLY A 35 -14.57 -7.68 -3.98
C GLY A 35 -14.03 -8.86 -4.78
N GLN A 36 -13.61 -8.63 -6.02
CA GLN A 36 -12.87 -9.63 -6.80
C GLN A 36 -11.48 -9.90 -6.18
N ASP A 37 -10.90 -11.04 -6.52
CA ASP A 37 -9.55 -11.40 -6.13
C ASP A 37 -8.54 -10.38 -6.67
N SER A 38 -7.61 -9.97 -5.81
CA SER A 38 -6.50 -9.10 -6.17
C SER A 38 -5.22 -9.93 -6.20
N ALA A 39 -4.46 -9.86 -7.30
CA ALA A 39 -3.13 -10.46 -7.37
C ALA A 39 -2.16 -9.90 -6.31
N GLY A 40 -2.49 -8.75 -5.72
CA GLY A 40 -1.70 -8.09 -4.67
C GLY A 40 -2.04 -8.52 -3.25
N THR A 41 -3.12 -9.26 -3.00
CA THR A 41 -3.54 -9.61 -1.63
C THR A 41 -2.41 -10.32 -0.87
N GLY A 42 -1.94 -9.71 0.22
CA GLY A 42 -0.84 -10.23 1.05
C GLY A 42 0.54 -10.26 0.35
N ARG A 43 0.70 -9.61 -0.80
CA ARG A 43 1.92 -9.65 -1.62
C ARG A 43 2.49 -8.28 -1.96
N ILE A 44 1.85 -7.18 -1.58
CA ILE A 44 2.23 -5.82 -2.00
C ILE A 44 3.68 -5.50 -1.60
N GLU A 45 4.09 -5.80 -0.37
CA GLU A 45 5.44 -5.56 0.14
C GLU A 45 6.50 -6.33 -0.66
N ALA A 46 6.22 -7.61 -0.94
CA ALA A 46 7.10 -8.47 -1.71
C ALA A 46 7.22 -8.00 -3.16
N ILE A 47 6.12 -7.52 -3.75
CA ILE A 47 6.12 -6.92 -5.09
C ILE A 47 6.97 -5.65 -5.09
N CYS A 48 6.76 -4.72 -4.14
CA CYS A 48 7.56 -3.50 -4.04
C CYS A 48 9.05 -3.80 -3.88
N THR A 49 9.40 -4.75 -3.01
CA THR A 49 10.79 -5.21 -2.84
C THR A 49 11.34 -5.81 -4.13
N GLY A 50 10.57 -6.66 -4.82
CA GLY A 50 10.98 -7.29 -6.07
C GLY A 50 11.13 -6.31 -7.24
N LEU A 51 10.44 -5.15 -7.19
CA LEU A 51 10.59 -4.06 -8.15
C LEU A 51 11.78 -3.13 -7.82
N GLY A 52 12.47 -3.35 -6.70
CA GLY A 52 13.70 -2.64 -6.34
C GLY A 52 13.55 -1.51 -5.33
N VAL A 53 12.40 -1.37 -4.66
CA VAL A 53 12.26 -0.44 -3.54
C VAL A 53 13.07 -0.95 -2.35
N ASP A 54 13.84 -0.06 -1.70
CA ASP A 54 14.58 -0.41 -0.48
C ASP A 54 13.59 -0.89 0.60
N PRO A 55 13.75 -2.11 1.15
CA PRO A 55 12.90 -2.63 2.22
C PRO A 55 12.79 -1.70 3.45
N ALA A 56 13.80 -0.88 3.73
CA ALA A 56 13.75 0.10 4.82
C ALA A 56 12.69 1.19 4.61
N HIS A 57 12.37 1.48 3.34
CA HIS A 57 11.41 2.50 2.88
C HIS A 57 10.08 1.92 2.39
N ILE A 58 9.80 0.66 2.74
CA ILE A 58 8.47 0.05 2.60
C ILE A 58 7.79 0.05 3.97
N ARG A 59 6.85 0.99 4.17
CA ARG A 59 6.20 1.22 5.48
C ARG A 59 4.76 0.74 5.47
N VAL A 60 4.46 -0.33 6.20
CA VAL A 60 3.08 -0.81 6.39
C VAL A 60 2.51 -0.18 7.66
N MET A 61 1.29 0.36 7.59
CA MET A 61 0.62 0.96 8.75
C MET A 61 -0.87 0.61 8.79
N THR A 62 -1.47 0.62 9.98
CA THR A 62 -2.92 0.43 10.13
C THR A 62 -3.63 1.78 10.31
N PRO A 63 -4.50 2.21 9.37
CA PRO A 63 -5.20 3.50 9.42
C PRO A 63 -6.35 3.51 10.43
N LEU A 64 -6.00 3.72 11.71
CA LEU A 64 -6.91 3.85 12.84
C LEU A 64 -6.59 5.11 13.64
N LYS A 65 -7.61 5.73 14.25
CA LYS A 65 -7.46 6.95 15.06
C LYS A 65 -6.42 6.80 16.18
N LYS A 66 -6.33 5.62 16.79
CA LYS A 66 -5.33 5.31 17.84
C LYS A 66 -3.88 5.31 17.35
N ASN A 67 -3.65 5.16 16.04
CA ASN A 67 -2.33 5.14 15.42
C ASN A 67 -1.99 6.48 14.76
N TYR A 68 -2.75 7.55 15.03
CA TYR A 68 -2.59 8.84 14.33
C TYR A 68 -1.19 9.43 14.43
N GLU A 69 -0.59 9.42 15.63
CA GLU A 69 0.77 9.97 15.82
C GLU A 69 1.83 9.13 15.10
N GLU A 70 1.72 7.80 15.13
CA GLU A 70 2.61 6.89 14.39
C GLU A 70 2.51 7.16 12.88
N MET A 71 1.30 7.19 12.32
CA MET A 71 1.10 7.46 10.88
C MET A 71 1.67 8.81 10.46
N LYS A 72 1.45 9.84 11.28
CA LYS A 72 1.95 11.20 11.05
C LYS A 72 3.48 11.24 11.08
N GLN A 73 4.11 10.49 11.99
CA GLN A 73 5.55 10.37 12.07
C GLN A 73 6.11 9.65 10.85
N THR A 74 5.57 8.49 10.50
CA THR A 74 5.99 7.72 9.31
C THR A 74 5.84 8.53 8.04
N LEU A 75 4.71 9.22 7.84
CA LEU A 75 4.51 10.09 6.69
C LEU A 75 5.56 11.20 6.61
N ARG A 76 5.92 11.82 7.74
CA ARG A 76 6.96 12.85 7.76
C ARG A 76 8.34 12.28 7.43
N GLU A 77 8.69 11.12 7.96
CA GLU A 77 9.97 10.47 7.67
C GLU A 77 10.10 10.18 6.18
N GLU A 78 9.10 9.53 5.58
CA GLU A 78 9.13 9.12 4.18
C GLU A 78 8.99 10.28 3.19
N LEU A 79 8.30 11.37 3.56
CA LEU A 79 8.24 12.58 2.73
C LEU A 79 9.55 13.37 2.72
N ASN A 80 10.42 13.19 3.72
CA ASN A 80 11.75 13.80 3.79
C ASN A 80 12.86 12.87 3.27
N TYR A 81 12.51 11.64 2.89
CA TYR A 81 13.46 10.71 2.29
C TYR A 81 13.71 11.07 0.82
N HIS A 82 14.98 11.08 0.42
CA HIS A 82 15.40 11.30 -0.96
C HIS A 82 15.60 9.97 -1.67
N GLY A 83 14.53 9.54 -2.34
CA GLY A 83 14.45 8.33 -3.14
C GLY A 83 13.02 7.81 -3.20
N VAL A 84 12.86 6.62 -3.75
CA VAL A 84 11.54 5.97 -3.82
C VAL A 84 11.16 5.41 -2.47
N SER A 85 10.07 5.91 -1.90
CA SER A 85 9.45 5.39 -0.69
C SER A 85 8.04 4.88 -0.96
N VAL A 86 7.63 3.81 -0.28
CA VAL A 86 6.30 3.22 -0.39
C VAL A 86 5.64 3.10 0.98
N ILE A 87 4.45 3.69 1.11
CA ILE A 87 3.62 3.59 2.31
C ILE A 87 2.36 2.77 1.99
N ILE A 88 2.09 1.75 2.80
CA ILE A 88 0.98 0.80 2.62
C ILE A 88 0.06 0.90 3.84
N PRO A 89 -0.93 1.80 3.83
CA PRO A 89 -2.00 1.75 4.82
C PRO A 89 -2.88 0.54 4.54
N ARG A 90 -2.84 -0.46 5.43
CA ARG A 90 -3.58 -1.72 5.30
C ARG A 90 -4.77 -1.79 6.25
N ARG A 91 -5.97 -2.02 5.69
CA ARG A 91 -7.18 -2.29 6.48
C ARG A 91 -8.31 -2.90 5.64
N GLU A 92 -8.85 -4.03 6.10
CA GLU A 92 -10.01 -4.67 5.45
C GLU A 92 -11.19 -3.68 5.26
N CYS A 93 -11.78 -3.71 4.06
CA CYS A 93 -12.94 -2.87 3.74
C CYS A 93 -14.16 -3.24 4.60
N ILE A 94 -14.80 -2.23 5.22
CA ILE A 94 -16.00 -2.38 6.05
C ILE A 94 -17.15 -3.05 5.27
N GLN A 95 -17.30 -2.75 3.97
CA GLN A 95 -18.34 -3.35 3.14
C GLN A 95 -18.10 -4.85 2.88
N THR A 96 -16.85 -5.24 2.66
CA THR A 96 -16.45 -6.64 2.51
C THR A 96 -16.66 -7.41 3.81
N LEU A 97 -16.30 -6.82 4.94
CA LEU A 97 -16.59 -7.34 6.29
C LEU A 97 -18.10 -7.55 6.51
N ALA A 98 -18.92 -6.57 6.14
CA ALA A 98 -20.38 -6.64 6.28
C ALA A 98 -20.99 -7.75 5.40
N ARG A 99 -20.51 -7.92 4.15
CA ARG A 99 -20.92 -9.02 3.27
C ARG A 99 -20.55 -10.40 3.83
N LYS A 100 -19.31 -10.58 4.31
CA LYS A 100 -18.88 -11.84 4.96
C LYS A 100 -19.76 -12.20 6.17
N LYS A 101 -20.15 -11.20 6.99
CA LYS A 101 -21.04 -11.40 8.14
C LYS A 101 -22.48 -11.76 7.77
N ARG A 102 -22.98 -11.28 6.62
CA ARG A 102 -24.33 -11.58 6.13
C ARG A 102 -24.47 -12.97 5.50
N ASN A 103 -23.38 -13.50 4.94
CA ASN A 103 -23.35 -14.80 4.27
C ASN A 103 -22.94 -15.95 5.22
N LYS A 104 -22.94 -15.70 6.53
CA LYS A 104 -22.57 -16.66 7.58
C LYS A 104 -23.77 -16.84 8.51
#